data_AF-A0A519MDJ7-F1
#
_entry.id   AF-A0A519MDJ7-F1
#
_cell.length_a   1.000
_cell.length_b   1.000
_cell.length_c   1.000
_cell.angle_alpha   90.00
_cell.angle_beta   90.00
_cell.angle_gamma   90.00
#
_symmetry.space_group_name_H-M   'P 1'
#
loop_
_entity.id
_entity.type
_entity.pdbx_description
1 polymer ?
#
loop_
_entity_poly.entity_id
_entity_poly.type
_entity_poly.pdbx_seq_one_letter_code
_entity_poly.pdbx_strand_id
1 'polypeptide(L)' 'MLKVWFLGTGTSQGIPVIGSNHSVCRSEDPRDKRLRVSVWIQWEGHSYVIDCGPDF' A
#
# COMPACT_ATOMS: atom_id res chain seq x y z
N MET A 1 4.89 -13.22 -18.82
CA MET A 1 4.68 -13.51 -17.37
C MET A 1 4.01 -12.31 -16.73
N LEU A 2 2.92 -12.52 -15.99
CA LEU A 2 2.24 -11.49 -15.22
C LEU A 2 2.99 -11.19 -13.91
N LYS A 3 3.27 -9.92 -13.63
CA LYS A 3 3.78 -9.44 -12.34
C LYS A 3 2.74 -8.55 -11.69
N VAL A 4 2.54 -8.74 -10.38
CA VAL A 4 1.63 -7.94 -9.56
C VAL A 4 2.42 -7.38 -8.39
N TRP A 5 2.43 -6.06 -8.26
CA TRP A 5 3.04 -5.34 -7.15
C TRP A 5 1.94 -4.77 -6.26
N PHE A 6 1.98 -5.07 -4.98
CA PHE A 6 1.15 -4.40 -3.98
C PHE A 6 1.83 -3.08 -3.62
N LEU A 7 1.31 -1.98 -4.16
CA LEU A 7 1.84 -0.65 -3.89
C LEU A 7 1.35 -0.12 -2.55
N GLY A 8 0.15 -0.55 -2.14
CA GLY A 8 -0.35 -0.36 -0.79
C GLY A 8 -1.35 -1.43 -0.39
N THR A 9 -1.44 -1.67 0.92
CA THR A 9 -2.27 -2.72 1.54
C THR A 9 -3.00 -2.22 2.79
N GLY A 10 -3.02 -0.90 2.98
CA GLY A 10 -3.65 -0.20 4.09
C GLY A 10 -5.11 0.13 3.81
N THR A 11 -5.79 0.57 4.87
CA THR A 11 -7.14 1.13 4.78
C THR A 11 -7.11 2.52 4.13
N SER A 12 -8.26 3.19 4.04
CA SER A 12 -8.36 4.57 3.52
C SER A 12 -7.49 5.59 4.25
N GLN A 13 -7.03 5.30 5.47
CA GLN A 13 -6.14 6.17 6.25
C GLN A 13 -4.67 5.74 6.21
N GLY A 14 -4.36 4.57 5.65
CA GLY A 14 -3.04 3.94 5.80
C GLY A 14 -2.76 3.50 7.25
N ILE A 15 -1.54 3.01 7.48
CA ILE A 15 -1.00 2.71 8.81
C ILE A 15 0.44 3.24 8.88
N PRO A 16 0.82 4.03 9.90
CA PRO A 16 0.05 4.38 11.09
C PRO A 16 -1.09 5.37 10.85
N VAL A 17 -2.18 5.24 11.61
CA VAL A 17 -3.23 6.28 11.67
C VAL A 17 -2.72 7.44 12.50
N ILE A 18 -2.86 8.66 11.98
CA ILE A 18 -2.42 9.90 12.65
C ILE A 18 -3.02 9.97 14.06
N GLY A 19 -2.17 10.13 15.07
CA GLY A 19 -2.56 10.23 16.47
C GLY A 19 -2.93 8.91 17.16
N SER A 20 -2.85 7.76 16.47
CA SER A 20 -3.16 6.46 17.07
C SER A 20 -2.02 5.92 17.93
N ASN A 21 -2.36 5.48 19.13
CA ASN A 21 -1.45 4.81 20.07
C ASN A 21 -1.58 3.28 20.05
N HIS A 22 -2.34 2.72 19.10
CA HIS A 22 -2.51 1.27 18.96
C HIS A 22 -1.15 0.60 18.66
N SER A 23 -0.94 -0.62 19.18
CA SER A 23 0.34 -1.35 19.07
C SER A 23 0.87 -1.43 17.64
N VAL A 24 0.02 -1.76 16.66
CA VAL A 24 0.36 -1.82 15.23
C VAL A 24 0.88 -0.47 14.69
N CYS A 25 0.31 0.66 15.10
CA CYS A 25 0.81 1.98 14.65
C CYS A 25 2.21 2.29 15.20
N ARG A 26 2.57 1.68 16.33
CA ARG A 26 3.89 1.77 16.98
C ARG A 26 4.80 0.57 16.69
N SER A 27 4.40 -0.31 15.78
CA SER A 27 5.20 -1.48 15.39
C SER A 27 6.47 -1.03 14.67
N GLU A 28 7.57 -1.71 14.98
CA GLU A 28 8.85 -1.58 14.28
C GLU A 28 8.94 -2.56 13.09
N ASP A 29 7.98 -3.48 12.92
CA ASP A 29 7.94 -4.31 11.72
C ASP A 29 7.57 -3.43 10.51
N PRO A 30 8.42 -3.33 9.48
CA PRO A 30 8.11 -2.52 8.30
C PRO A 30 6.85 -2.96 7.56
N ARG A 31 6.40 -4.22 7.72
CA ARG A 31 5.16 -4.73 7.10
C ARG A 31 3.89 -4.13 7.71
N ASP A 32 3.98 -3.53 8.89
CA ASP A 32 2.87 -2.81 9.51
C ASP A 32 2.76 -1.36 9.01
N LYS A 33 3.75 -0.85 8.27
CA LYS A 33 3.67 0.46 7.61
C LYS A 33 3.00 0.27 6.25
N ARG A 34 1.79 0.81 6.09
CA ARG A 34 0.93 0.52 4.94
C ARG A 34 0.43 1.80 4.31
N LEU A 35 0.76 2.00 3.04
CA LEU A 35 0.10 2.97 2.16
C LEU A 35 -1.34 2.53 1.88
N ARG A 36 -2.19 3.45 1.43
CA ARG A 36 -3.56 3.14 0.98
C ARG A 36 -3.52 2.16 -0.19
N VAL A 37 -4.57 1.34 -0.30
CA VAL A 37 -4.62 0.25 -1.27
C VAL A 37 -4.39 0.73 -2.71
N SER A 38 -3.47 0.04 -3.40
CA SER A 38 -3.23 0.17 -4.84
C SER A 38 -2.39 -1.02 -5.32
N VAL A 39 -2.56 -1.42 -6.57
CA VAL A 39 -1.74 -2.47 -7.20
C VAL A 39 -1.24 -2.03 -8.58
N TRP A 40 -0.02 -2.47 -8.91
CA TRP A 40 0.56 -2.29 -10.24
C TRP A 40 0.73 -3.64 -10.92
N ILE A 41 0.15 -3.76 -12.11
CA ILE A 41 0.11 -4.98 -12.88
C ILE A 41 0.92 -4.77 -14.17
N GLN A 42 1.84 -5.69 -14.44
CA GLN A 42 2.68 -5.65 -15.63
C GLN A 42 2.72 -7.02 -16.32
N TRP A 43 2.57 -7.01 -17.65
CA TRP A 43 2.86 -8.16 -18.51
C TRP A 43 3.16 -7.66 -19.92
N GLU A 44 4.10 -8.30 -20.63
CA GLU A 44 4.28 -8.14 -22.09
C GLU A 44 4.18 -6.69 -22.60
N GLY A 45 4.97 -5.78 -22.03
CA GLY A 45 5.00 -4.36 -22.40
C GLY A 45 3.84 -3.50 -21.87
N HIS A 46 2.83 -4.13 -21.26
CA HIS A 46 1.71 -3.45 -20.61
C HIS A 46 2.05 -3.13 -19.15
N SER A 47 1.53 -1.97 -18.69
CA SER A 47 1.79 -1.44 -17.36
C SER A 47 0.58 -0.65 -16.89
N TYR A 48 -0.16 -1.20 -15.92
CA TYR A 48 -1.40 -0.62 -15.42
C TYR A 48 -1.38 -0.49 -13.90
N VAL A 49 -1.68 0.72 -13.41
CA VAL A 49 -1.94 0.97 -11.99
C VAL A 49 -3.45 0.91 -11.77
N ILE A 50 -3.88 0.21 -10.72
CA ILE A 50 -5.25 0.23 -10.23
C ILE A 50 -5.28 1.11 -8.98
N ASP A 51 -6.15 2.12 -9.01
CA ASP A 51 -6.31 3.20 -8.04
C ASP A 51 -5.11 4.15 -7.91
N CYS A 52 -5.38 5.46 -7.98
CA CYS A 52 -4.41 6.55 -7.83
C CYS A 52 -4.71 7.35 -6.56
N GLY A 53 -4.53 6.71 -5.41
CA GLY A 53 -4.71 7.34 -4.10
C GLY A 53 -3.62 8.39 -3.79
N PRO A 54 -3.74 9.13 -2.69
CA PRO A 54 -2.82 10.25 -2.39
C PRO A 54 -1.41 9.84 -1.95
N ASP A 55 -1.03 8.55 -2.08
CA ASP A 55 0.33 8.05 -1.81
C ASP A 55 1.21 8.03 -3.08
N PHE A 56 0.65 8.43 -4.22
CA PHE A 56 1.30 8.52 -5.53
C PHE A 56 1.86 9.91 -5.83
#